data_AF-A0A0C1K1C1-F1
#
_entry.id   AF-A0A0C1K1C1-F1
#
_cell.length_a   1.000
_cell.length_b   1.000
_cell.length_c   1.000
_cell.angle_alpha   90.00
_cell.angle_beta   90.00
_cell.angle_gamma   90.00
#
_symmetry.space_group_name_H-M   'P 1'
#
loop_
_entity.id
_entity.type
_entity.pdbx_description
1 polymer ?
#
loop_
_entity_poly.entity_id
_entity_poly.type
_entity_poly.pdbx_seq_one_letter_code
_entity_poly.pdbx_strand_id
1 'polypeptide(L)'
;MTNYQTHHFIFHPGVWIGEGKITFSTSPESLHFYTKWVVDKQKENIGYICQQSVEIHGVDEQVSNQLTFFEMAPASFSVRLENELIGSVNGKGVIDAKIIAWEYPLSNDFEGFEVYELQENGDYFLRAEYNSSDQYRTIIEGKIWKKFT
;
A
#
# COMPACT_ATOMS: atom_id res chain seq x y z
N MET A 1 13.02 -1.85 21.58
CA MET A 1 12.27 -1.04 20.60
C MET A 1 11.28 -1.97 19.94
N THR A 2 9.99 -1.63 19.92
CA THR A 2 9.01 -2.38 19.13
C THR A 2 9.22 -2.05 17.66
N ASN A 3 9.07 -3.02 16.76
CA ASN A 3 9.38 -2.87 15.32
C ASN A 3 8.65 -1.68 14.66
N TYR A 4 7.47 -1.30 15.18
CA TYR A 4 6.73 -0.10 14.77
C TYR A 4 7.49 1.21 14.87
N GLN A 5 8.42 1.33 15.82
CA GLN A 5 9.14 2.60 16.04
C GLN A 5 10.11 2.92 14.90
N THR A 6 10.53 1.92 14.13
CA THR A 6 11.42 2.09 12.98
C THR A 6 10.65 2.55 11.74
N HIS A 7 9.40 2.12 11.60
CA HIS A 7 8.58 2.42 10.42
C HIS A 7 7.84 3.74 10.58
N HIS A 8 8.15 4.70 9.70
CA HIS A 8 7.42 5.97 9.67
C HIS A 8 6.22 5.92 8.73
N PHE A 9 6.35 5.21 7.61
CA PHE A 9 5.26 5.00 6.67
C PHE A 9 4.08 4.32 7.38
N ILE A 10 2.87 4.74 7.03
CA ILE A 10 1.55 4.40 7.63
C ILE A 10 1.32 4.70 9.13
N PHE A 11 2.35 4.95 9.93
CA PHE A 11 2.20 5.17 11.38
C PHE A 11 2.36 6.63 11.83
N HIS A 12 3.05 7.46 11.04
CA HIS A 12 3.32 8.85 11.40
C HIS A 12 2.61 9.80 10.45
N PRO A 13 1.86 10.80 10.99
CA PRO A 13 1.17 11.76 10.15
C PRO A 13 2.08 12.45 9.15
N GLY A 14 1.57 12.62 7.94
CA GLY A 14 2.30 13.28 6.87
C GLY A 14 1.88 12.82 5.49
N VAL A 15 2.56 13.37 4.49
CA VAL A 15 2.35 13.03 3.09
C VAL A 15 3.54 12.22 2.61
N TRP A 16 3.26 11.08 1.99
CA TRP A 16 4.24 10.30 1.25
C TRP A 16 3.88 10.36 -0.22
N ILE A 17 4.89 10.41 -1.08
CA ILE A 17 4.72 10.33 -2.51
C ILE A 17 5.58 9.19 -3.04
N GLY A 18 5.18 8.65 -4.17
CA GLY A 18 5.85 7.53 -4.79
C GLY A 18 5.69 7.54 -6.29
N GLU A 19 6.54 6.76 -6.93
CA GLU A 19 6.45 6.51 -8.37
C GLU A 19 7.02 5.14 -8.68
N GLY A 20 6.65 4.61 -9.83
CA GLY A 20 7.15 3.33 -10.28
C GLY A 20 6.50 2.87 -11.57
N LYS A 21 6.54 1.57 -11.79
CA LYS A 21 5.97 0.91 -12.98
C LYS A 21 4.94 -0.12 -12.58
N ILE A 22 3.96 -0.28 -13.45
CA ILE A 22 2.96 -1.33 -13.44
C ILE A 22 3.20 -2.21 -14.66
N THR A 23 3.33 -3.52 -14.48
CA THR A 23 3.42 -4.50 -15.56
C THR A 23 2.29 -5.51 -15.45
N PHE A 24 1.83 -6.02 -16.59
CA PHE A 24 0.75 -6.99 -16.66
C PHE A 24 1.30 -8.34 -17.13
N SER A 25 0.88 -9.45 -16.53
CA SER A 25 1.39 -10.79 -16.90
C SER A 25 1.18 -11.16 -18.37
N THR A 26 0.21 -10.54 -19.04
CA THR A 26 -0.19 -10.84 -20.42
C THR A 26 0.32 -9.83 -21.44
N SER A 27 1.04 -8.78 -21.00
CA SER A 27 1.56 -7.73 -21.89
C SER A 27 3.02 -7.40 -21.56
N PRO A 28 3.89 -7.21 -22.57
CA PRO A 28 5.24 -6.70 -22.34
C PRO A 28 5.26 -5.20 -22.00
N GLU A 29 4.12 -4.52 -22.10
CA GLU A 29 4.02 -3.09 -21.80
C GLU A 29 4.09 -2.81 -20.31
N SER A 30 4.67 -1.65 -19.97
CA SER A 30 4.69 -1.12 -18.62
C SER A 30 4.10 0.28 -18.59
N LEU A 31 3.24 0.54 -17.62
CA LEU A 31 2.69 1.87 -17.35
C LEU A 31 3.45 2.52 -16.20
N HIS A 32 3.79 3.79 -16.33
CA HIS A 32 4.34 4.55 -15.21
C HIS A 32 3.20 5.01 -14.30
N PHE A 33 3.40 4.96 -12.98
CA PHE A 33 2.42 5.46 -12.02
C PHE A 33 3.05 6.43 -11.03
N TYR A 34 2.21 7.29 -10.48
CA TYR A 34 2.50 8.12 -9.32
C TYR A 34 1.52 7.76 -8.21
N THR A 35 1.98 7.76 -6.96
CA THR A 35 1.11 7.56 -5.80
C THR A 35 1.35 8.62 -4.75
N LYS A 36 0.28 9.00 -4.05
CA LYS A 36 0.32 9.88 -2.90
C LYS A 36 -0.42 9.22 -1.77
N TRP A 37 0.21 9.15 -0.62
CA TRP A 37 -0.39 8.74 0.63
C TRP A 37 -0.51 9.92 1.58
N VAL A 38 -1.67 10.07 2.21
CA VAL A 38 -1.89 10.98 3.33
C VAL A 38 -2.14 10.10 4.56
N VAL A 39 -1.20 10.13 5.49
CA VAL A 39 -1.30 9.41 6.76
C VAL A 39 -1.87 10.38 7.78
N ASP A 40 -3.02 10.05 8.35
CA ASP A 40 -3.64 10.84 9.40
C ASP A 40 -3.14 10.45 10.80
N LYS A 41 -3.53 11.24 11.80
CA LYS A 41 -3.36 10.84 13.20
C LYS A 41 -4.18 9.58 13.47
N GLN A 42 -3.61 8.68 14.27
CA GLN A 42 -4.34 7.52 14.78
C GLN A 42 -5.65 7.97 15.43
N LYS A 43 -6.75 7.33 15.06
CA LYS A 43 -8.06 7.53 15.69
C LYS A 43 -8.27 6.48 16.77
N GLU A 44 -8.65 6.94 17.96
CA GLU A 44 -8.96 6.08 19.10
C GLU A 44 -10.02 5.04 18.72
N ASN A 45 -9.82 3.78 19.11
CA ASN A 45 -10.68 2.63 18.80
C ASN A 45 -10.86 2.27 17.31
N ILE A 46 -10.19 2.96 16.38
CA ILE A 46 -10.27 2.68 14.94
C ILE A 46 -8.93 2.19 14.40
N GLY A 47 -7.84 2.91 14.66
CA GLY A 47 -6.52 2.60 14.11
C GLY A 47 -5.92 3.75 13.28
N TYR A 48 -4.97 3.41 12.42
CA TYR A 48 -4.30 4.35 11.51
C TYR A 48 -5.06 4.40 10.19
N ILE A 49 -5.49 5.59 9.78
CA ILE A 49 -6.21 5.79 8.53
C ILE A 49 -5.26 6.46 7.54
N CYS A 50 -5.15 5.88 6.37
CA CYS A 50 -4.36 6.38 5.27
C CYS A 50 -5.25 6.55 4.03
N GLN A 51 -5.11 7.68 3.35
CA GLN A 51 -5.71 7.91 2.04
C GLN A 51 -4.62 7.77 0.98
N GLN A 52 -4.81 6.88 0.03
CA GLN A 52 -3.91 6.69 -1.10
C GLN A 52 -4.61 7.13 -2.38
N SER A 53 -3.92 7.92 -3.18
CA SER A 53 -4.31 8.24 -4.56
C SER A 53 -3.25 7.67 -5.50
N VAL A 54 -3.68 7.03 -6.59
CA VAL A 54 -2.82 6.45 -7.63
C VAL A 54 -3.23 7.03 -8.98
N GLU A 55 -2.25 7.60 -9.68
CA GLU A 55 -2.39 8.13 -11.03
C GLU A 55 -1.52 7.30 -11.97
N ILE A 56 -2.09 6.84 -13.07
CA ILE A 56 -1.38 6.05 -14.08
C ILE A 56 -1.18 6.92 -15.32
N HIS A 57 0.05 7.01 -15.80
CA HIS A 57 0.38 7.81 -16.97
C HIS A 57 -0.43 7.33 -18.18
N GLY A 58 -1.19 8.24 -18.80
CA GLY A 58 -2.00 7.95 -19.99
C GLY A 58 -3.38 7.40 -19.68
N VAL A 59 -3.76 7.32 -18.39
CA VAL A 59 -5.12 7.00 -17.93
C VAL A 59 -5.64 8.22 -17.17
N ASP A 60 -6.79 8.75 -17.60
CA ASP A 60 -7.36 9.98 -17.01
C ASP A 60 -7.95 9.75 -15.61
N GLU A 61 -8.26 8.49 -15.26
CA GLU A 61 -8.86 8.13 -13.99
C GLU A 61 -7.81 7.96 -12.89
N GLN A 62 -8.06 8.62 -11.75
CA GLN A 62 -7.29 8.44 -10.52
C GLN A 62 -7.99 7.43 -9.63
N VAL A 63 -7.25 6.41 -9.18
CA VAL A 63 -7.77 5.45 -8.20
C VAL A 63 -7.53 6.01 -6.79
N SER A 64 -8.58 6.04 -5.97
CA SER A 64 -8.50 6.47 -4.57
C SER A 64 -8.86 5.32 -3.63
N ASN A 65 -7.97 5.04 -2.70
CA ASN A 65 -8.10 3.97 -1.71
C ASN A 65 -8.07 4.56 -0.30
N GLN A 66 -8.95 4.09 0.56
CA GLN A 66 -8.83 4.28 1.99
C GLN A 66 -8.31 3.00 2.63
N LEU A 67 -7.19 3.10 3.34
CA LEU A 67 -6.62 1.99 4.09
C LEU A 67 -6.72 2.27 5.59
N THR A 68 -7.25 1.30 6.34
CA THR A 68 -7.29 1.34 7.81
C THR A 68 -6.45 0.21 8.38
N PHE A 69 -5.46 0.54 9.20
CA PHE A 69 -4.59 -0.41 9.90
C PHE A 69 -4.96 -0.48 11.39
N PHE A 70 -5.27 -1.67 11.88
CA PHE A 70 -5.85 -1.89 13.20
C PHE A 70 -5.35 -3.21 13.82
N GLU A 71 -5.74 -3.50 15.07
CA GLU A 71 -5.32 -4.71 15.80
C GLU A 71 -3.78 -4.90 15.82
N MET A 72 -3.06 -3.83 16.14
CA MET A 72 -1.60 -3.83 16.16
C MET A 72 -1.06 -4.80 17.23
N ALA A 73 -0.30 -5.83 16.80
CA ALA A 73 0.45 -6.75 17.66
C ALA A 73 1.93 -6.79 17.24
N PRO A 74 2.92 -7.01 18.13
CA PRO A 74 4.34 -6.70 17.88
C PRO A 74 4.99 -6.99 16.51
N ALA A 75 4.52 -8.01 15.77
CA ALA A 75 4.98 -8.37 14.43
C ALA A 75 3.85 -8.49 13.38
N SER A 76 2.61 -8.10 13.70
CA SER A 76 1.45 -8.23 12.83
C SER A 76 0.40 -7.13 13.03
N PHE A 77 -0.51 -7.01 12.08
CA PHE A 77 -1.67 -6.12 12.15
C PHE A 77 -2.77 -6.60 11.20
N SER A 78 -3.95 -6.02 11.32
CA SER A 78 -5.05 -6.17 10.38
C SER A 78 -5.12 -4.93 9.48
N VAL A 79 -5.45 -5.12 8.21
CA VAL A 79 -5.64 -4.02 7.24
C VAL A 79 -7.02 -4.13 6.60
N ARG A 80 -7.66 -3.00 6.33
CA ARG A 80 -8.85 -2.91 5.51
C ARG A 80 -8.61 -1.92 4.39
N LEU A 81 -8.90 -2.34 3.16
CA LEU A 81 -8.86 -1.52 1.95
C LEU A 81 -10.28 -1.25 1.48
N GLU A 82 -10.59 0.02 1.22
CA GLU A 82 -11.89 0.46 0.73
C GLU A 82 -11.72 1.36 -0.51
N ASN A 83 -12.40 1.04 -1.61
CA ASN A 83 -12.57 1.92 -2.76
C ASN A 83 -13.86 1.62 -3.53
N GLU A 84 -14.22 2.46 -4.51
CA GLU A 84 -15.46 2.31 -5.29
C GLU A 84 -15.48 1.10 -6.23
N LEU A 85 -14.30 0.61 -6.65
CA LEU A 85 -14.17 -0.48 -7.63
C LEU A 85 -14.30 -1.87 -6.98
N ILE A 86 -13.70 -2.08 -5.82
CA ILE A 86 -13.62 -3.40 -5.14
C ILE A 86 -14.46 -3.47 -3.86
N GLY A 87 -15.07 -2.36 -3.44
CA GLY A 87 -15.76 -2.26 -2.15
C GLY A 87 -14.77 -2.31 -1.00
N SER A 88 -15.06 -3.14 0.02
CA SER A 88 -14.23 -3.30 1.22
C SER A 88 -13.62 -4.69 1.27
N VAL A 89 -12.29 -4.77 1.38
CA VAL A 89 -11.53 -6.03 1.54
C VAL A 89 -10.69 -5.98 2.81
N ASN A 90 -10.70 -7.05 3.60
CA ASN A 90 -9.87 -7.17 4.79
C ASN A 90 -8.65 -8.06 4.49
N GLY A 91 -7.51 -7.69 5.07
CA GLY A 91 -6.24 -8.37 4.91
C GLY A 91 -5.48 -8.47 6.22
N LYS A 92 -4.30 -9.08 6.15
CA LYS A 92 -3.38 -9.23 7.29
C LYS A 92 -2.01 -8.70 6.93
N GLY A 93 -1.36 -8.09 7.89
CA GLY A 93 -0.04 -7.53 7.74
C GLY A 93 0.98 -8.09 8.71
N VAL A 94 2.24 -7.98 8.29
CA VAL A 94 3.42 -8.33 9.07
C VAL A 94 4.37 -7.13 9.12
N ILE A 95 5.13 -7.05 10.21
CA ILE A 95 6.11 -5.98 10.38
C ILE A 95 7.35 -6.50 11.12
N ASP A 96 8.51 -6.22 10.54
CA ASP A 96 9.80 -6.37 11.20
C ASP A 96 10.58 -5.04 11.19
N ALA A 97 11.90 -5.08 11.33
CA ALA A 97 12.73 -3.88 11.38
C ALA A 97 12.99 -3.25 9.99
N LYS A 98 12.81 -4.00 8.90
CA LYS A 98 13.06 -3.58 7.52
C LYS A 98 11.83 -3.68 6.65
N ILE A 99 10.91 -4.60 6.92
CA ILE A 99 9.78 -4.89 6.07
C ILE A 99 8.50 -4.54 6.81
N ILE A 100 7.63 -3.81 6.10
CA ILE A 100 6.20 -3.81 6.39
C ILE A 100 5.47 -4.34 5.15
N ALA A 101 4.59 -5.31 5.36
CA ALA A 101 3.88 -5.95 4.26
C ALA A 101 2.47 -6.34 4.69
N TRP A 102 1.58 -6.48 3.72
CA TRP A 102 0.24 -7.01 3.94
C TRP A 102 -0.28 -7.75 2.72
N GLU A 103 -1.21 -8.67 2.96
CA GLU A 103 -1.88 -9.46 1.93
C GLU A 103 -3.40 -9.40 2.12
N TYR A 104 -4.10 -9.51 1.00
CA TYR A 104 -5.54 -9.67 0.91
C TYR A 104 -5.81 -11.08 0.39
N PRO A 105 -6.39 -11.98 1.22
CA PRO A 105 -6.81 -13.28 0.75
C PRO A 105 -7.96 -13.11 -0.24
N LEU A 106 -8.11 -14.05 -1.18
CA LEU A 106 -9.15 -14.03 -2.20
C LEU A 106 -10.53 -13.71 -1.63
N SER A 107 -11.05 -12.53 -1.99
CA SER A 107 -12.36 -12.03 -1.61
C SER A 107 -12.90 -11.14 -2.72
N ASN A 108 -14.12 -11.40 -3.19
CA ASN A 108 -14.75 -10.67 -4.30
C ASN A 108 -13.83 -10.55 -5.54
N ASP A 109 -13.22 -11.67 -5.94
CA ASP A 109 -12.29 -11.75 -7.08
C ASP A 109 -11.05 -10.84 -6.98
N PHE A 110 -10.71 -10.36 -5.78
CA PHE A 110 -9.51 -9.60 -5.50
C PHE A 110 -8.63 -10.37 -4.50
N GLU A 111 -7.37 -10.57 -4.88
CA GLU A 111 -6.31 -11.04 -4.00
C GLU A 111 -5.01 -10.33 -4.34
N GLY A 112 -4.09 -10.28 -3.38
CA GLY A 112 -2.77 -9.73 -3.65
C GLY A 112 -2.02 -9.37 -2.39
N PHE A 113 -0.85 -8.79 -2.58
CA PHE A 113 -0.01 -8.34 -1.47
C PHE A 113 0.75 -7.08 -1.82
N GLU A 114 1.19 -6.37 -0.79
CA GLU A 114 2.13 -5.26 -0.87
C GLU A 114 3.27 -5.48 0.12
N VAL A 115 4.49 -5.18 -0.33
CA VAL A 115 5.71 -5.23 0.46
C VAL A 115 6.43 -3.91 0.34
N TYR A 116 6.76 -3.32 1.49
CA TYR A 116 7.53 -2.09 1.60
C TYR A 116 8.82 -2.38 2.37
N GLU A 117 9.95 -2.29 1.67
CA GLU A 117 11.27 -2.50 2.24
C GLU A 117 11.92 -1.15 2.57
N LEU A 118 12.16 -0.91 3.85
CA LEU A 118 12.81 0.29 4.39
C LEU A 118 14.27 0.37 3.91
N GLN A 119 14.61 1.52 3.33
CA GLN A 119 15.94 1.86 2.87
C GLN A 119 16.71 2.67 3.93
N GLU A 120 18.04 2.71 3.81
CA GLU A 120 18.91 3.41 4.77
C GLU A 120 18.60 4.91 4.91
N ASN A 121 18.04 5.53 3.87
CA ASN A 121 17.65 6.94 3.85
C ASN A 121 16.24 7.21 4.41
N GLY A 122 15.50 6.19 4.83
CA GLY A 122 14.13 6.31 5.34
C GLY A 122 13.02 6.20 4.30
N ASP A 123 13.37 6.02 3.02
CA ASP A 123 12.43 5.71 1.94
C ASP A 123 12.08 4.22 1.93
N TYR A 124 11.14 3.83 1.08
CA TYR A 124 10.80 2.42 0.90
C TYR A 124 10.80 2.02 -0.57
N PHE A 125 11.31 0.82 -0.86
CA PHE A 125 10.97 0.13 -2.09
C PHE A 125 9.64 -0.57 -1.94
N LEU A 126 8.76 -0.34 -2.91
CA LEU A 126 7.44 -0.94 -3.01
C LEU A 126 7.50 -2.08 -4.03
N ARG A 127 6.95 -3.23 -3.64
CA ARG A 127 6.56 -4.30 -4.54
C ARG A 127 5.14 -4.76 -4.21
N ALA A 128 4.28 -4.86 -5.21
CA ALA A 128 2.94 -5.43 -5.05
C ALA A 128 2.59 -6.37 -6.20
N GLU A 129 1.73 -7.34 -5.92
CA GLU A 129 1.10 -8.19 -6.92
C GLU A 129 -0.38 -8.30 -6.60
N TYR A 130 -1.24 -8.03 -7.58
CA TYR A 130 -2.68 -8.23 -7.47
C TYR A 130 -3.20 -9.10 -8.60
N ASN A 131 -4.21 -9.89 -8.30
CA ASN A 131 -4.90 -10.74 -9.24
C ASN A 131 -6.40 -10.40 -9.20
N SER A 132 -7.01 -10.23 -10.37
CA SER A 132 -8.46 -10.06 -10.52
C SER A 132 -9.11 -11.29 -11.18
N SER A 133 -10.44 -11.37 -11.17
CA SER A 133 -11.27 -12.43 -11.80
C SER A 133 -10.82 -12.87 -13.20
N ASP A 134 -10.19 -11.96 -13.92
CA ASP A 134 -9.81 -12.08 -15.32
C ASP A 134 -8.45 -12.81 -15.50
N GLN A 135 -7.84 -13.27 -14.40
CA GLN A 135 -6.52 -13.92 -14.32
C GLN A 135 -5.36 -13.03 -14.79
N TYR A 136 -5.57 -11.71 -14.87
CA TYR A 136 -4.51 -10.75 -15.14
C TYR A 136 -3.79 -10.43 -13.83
N ARG A 137 -2.50 -10.77 -13.79
CA ARG A 137 -1.64 -10.38 -12.68
C ARG A 137 -1.06 -9.01 -12.97
N THR A 138 -1.30 -8.10 -12.05
CA THR A 138 -0.70 -6.77 -12.05
C THR A 138 0.48 -6.78 -11.10
N ILE A 139 1.67 -6.48 -11.60
CA ILE A 139 2.89 -6.38 -10.81
C ILE A 139 3.26 -4.90 -10.71
N ILE A 140 3.49 -4.43 -9.50
CA ILE A 140 3.85 -3.03 -9.22
C ILE A 140 5.21 -3.04 -8.56
N GLU A 141 6.12 -2.23 -9.10
CA GLU A 141 7.44 -1.98 -8.50
C GLU A 141 7.70 -0.48 -8.47
N GLY A 142 8.12 0.05 -7.33
CA GLY A 142 8.35 1.47 -7.19
C GLY A 142 9.11 1.85 -5.94
N LYS A 143 9.10 3.14 -5.65
CA LYS A 143 9.65 3.72 -4.42
C LYS A 143 8.63 4.68 -3.83
N ILE A 144 8.61 4.79 -2.51
CA ILE A 144 7.84 5.80 -1.77
C ILE A 144 8.77 6.55 -0.82
N TRP A 145 8.56 7.85 -0.68
CA TRP A 145 9.34 8.70 0.19
C TRP A 145 8.46 9.77 0.83
N LYS A 146 8.89 10.27 1.98
CA LYS A 146 8.16 11.31 2.68
C LYS A 146 8.29 12.62 1.90
N LYS A 147 7.18 13.30 1.64
CA LYS A 147 7.19 14.62 1.00
C LYS A 147 7.69 15.64 2.03
N PHE A 148 8.89 16.17 1.81
CA PHE A 148 9.39 17.32 2.55
C PHE A 148 8.60 18.56 2.13
N THR A 149 8.28 19.40 3.12
CA THR A 149 7.60 20.68 2.91
C THR A 149 8.61 21.80 2.96
#